data_AF-A0A3B8ZIN1-F1
#
_entry.id   AF-A0A3B8ZIN1-F1
#
_cell.length_a   1.000
_cell.length_b   1.000
_cell.length_c   1.000
_cell.angle_alpha   90.00
_cell.angle_beta   90.00
_cell.angle_gamma   90.00
#
_symmetry.space_group_name_H-M   'P 1'
#
loop_
_entity.id
_entity.type
_entity.pdbx_description
1 polymer ?
#
loop_
_entity_poly.entity_id
_entity_poly.type
_entity_poly.pdbx_seq_one_letter_code
_entity_poly.pdbx_strand_id
1 'polypeptide(L)'
;MIEFTECPNCGKRVRATAAKCHHCGWTIHQHPDDVIGSPEHAQGGYGDQEDFDYDEFMEQEFGEKRSGLRSVWRAAAIVLIVVMLLPWLLQLFGIFPEVKMIPVE
;
A
#
# COMPACT_ATOMS: atom_id res chain seq x y z
N MET A 1 8.49 -25.90 -35.41
CA MET A 1 9.91 -25.65 -35.10
C MET A 1 10.01 -24.27 -34.47
N ILE A 2 10.75 -24.12 -33.37
CA ILE A 2 10.93 -22.80 -32.72
C ILE A 2 12.13 -22.14 -33.37
N GLU A 3 11.91 -20.98 -33.98
CA GLU A 3 12.95 -20.21 -34.66
C GLU A 3 13.54 -19.16 -33.70
N PHE A 4 14.84 -18.89 -33.81
CA PHE A 4 15.56 -17.99 -32.92
C PHE A 4 16.28 -16.91 -33.73
N THR A 5 16.35 -15.70 -33.18
CA THR A 5 17.04 -14.54 -33.75
C THR A 5 17.90 -13.87 -32.69
N GLU A 6 18.83 -13.01 -33.09
CA GLU A 6 19.65 -12.22 -32.17
C GLU A 6 18.98 -10.89 -31.86
N CYS A 7 19.01 -10.49 -30.59
CA CYS A 7 18.49 -9.20 -30.18
C CYS A 7 19.39 -8.08 -30.72
N PRO A 8 18.86 -7.08 -31.46
CA PRO A 8 19.66 -6.01 -32.04
C PRO A 8 20.29 -5.07 -30.99
N ASN A 9 19.76 -5.07 -29.76
CA ASN A 9 20.27 -4.22 -28.69
C ASN A 9 21.41 -4.88 -27.89
N CYS A 10 21.25 -6.14 -27.47
CA CYS A 10 22.23 -6.80 -26.60
C CYS A 10 22.97 -8.00 -27.23
N GLY A 11 22.65 -8.35 -28.48
CA GLY A 11 23.27 -9.47 -29.21
C GLY A 11 22.90 -10.87 -28.71
N LYS A 12 22.08 -11.00 -27.66
CA LYS A 12 21.68 -12.30 -27.11
C LYS A 12 20.57 -12.95 -27.93
N ARG A 13 20.59 -14.28 -27.99
CA ARG A 13 19.63 -15.09 -28.74
C ARG A 13 18.26 -15.09 -28.05
N VAL A 14 17.21 -14.82 -28.83
CA VAL A 14 15.81 -14.72 -28.40
C VAL A 14 14.93 -15.48 -29.39
N ARG A 15 13.70 -15.83 -29.00
CA ARG A 15 12.76 -16.46 -29.94
C ARG A 15 12.41 -15.45 -31.03
N ALA A 16 12.32 -15.91 -32.27
CA ALA A 16 11.95 -15.08 -33.41
C ALA A 16 10.53 -14.51 -33.29
N THR A 17 9.69 -15.04 -32.40
CA THR A 17 8.34 -14.51 -32.11
C THR A 17 8.25 -13.73 -30.79
N ALA A 18 9.37 -13.51 -30.09
CA ALA A 18 9.34 -12.81 -28.81
C ALA A 18 9.06 -11.31 -29.01
N ALA A 19 8.05 -10.76 -28.32
CA ALA A 19 7.77 -9.32 -28.35
C ALA A 19 8.85 -8.50 -27.65
N LYS A 20 9.43 -9.01 -26.56
CA LYS A 20 10.53 -8.38 -25.80
C LYS A 20 11.67 -9.35 -25.52
N CYS A 21 12.88 -8.81 -25.46
CA CYS A 21 14.08 -9.55 -25.09
C CYS A 21 14.09 -9.84 -23.59
N HIS A 22 14.10 -11.11 -23.20
CA HIS A 22 14.17 -11.53 -21.79
C HIS A 22 15.50 -11.20 -21.10
N HIS A 23 16.51 -10.73 -21.84
CA HIS A 23 17.81 -10.39 -21.28
C HIS A 23 18.00 -8.92 -20.97
N CYS A 24 17.50 -8.02 -21.83
CA CYS A 24 17.69 -6.58 -21.68
C CYS A 24 16.38 -5.77 -21.69
N GLY A 25 15.23 -6.42 -21.93
CA GLY A 25 13.92 -5.77 -21.99
C GLY A 25 13.59 -5.07 -23.31
N TRP A 26 14.51 -5.05 -24.30
CA TRP A 26 14.29 -4.41 -25.59
C TRP A 26 13.12 -5.02 -26.38
N THR A 27 12.25 -4.19 -26.92
CA THR A 27 11.13 -4.62 -27.78
C THR A 27 11.64 -5.04 -29.15
N ILE A 28 11.40 -6.29 -29.53
CA ILE A 28 11.88 -6.89 -30.79
C ILE A 28 10.83 -6.73 -31.89
N HIS A 29 9.59 -7.09 -31.59
CA HIS A 29 8.45 -6.94 -32.50
C HIS A 29 7.52 -5.86 -31.97
N GLN A 30 7.24 -4.88 -32.82
CA GLN A 30 6.17 -3.92 -32.61
C GLN A 30 4.88 -4.60 -33.10
N HIS A 31 3.91 -4.79 -32.21
CA HIS A 31 2.55 -5.11 -32.60
C HIS A 31 1.99 -3.89 -33.39
N PRO A 32 1.12 -4.06 -34.39
CA PRO A 32 0.55 -2.92 -35.14
C PRO A 32 -0.18 -1.88 -34.26
N ASP A 33 -0.51 -2.26 -33.02
CA ASP A 33 -1.09 -1.42 -31.96
C ASP A 33 -0.04 -0.77 -31.05
N ASP A 34 1.24 -1.09 -31.21
CA ASP A 34 2.39 -0.40 -30.59
C ASP A 34 2.77 0.87 -31.39
N VAL A 35 1.77 1.61 -31.90
CA VAL A 35 2.01 2.95 -32.43
C VAL A 35 2.37 3.85 -31.25
N ILE A 36 3.66 4.13 -31.14
CA ILE A 36 4.19 5.21 -30.31
C ILE A 36 3.55 6.51 -30.82
N GLY A 37 2.52 6.98 -30.13
CA GLY A 37 1.85 8.25 -30.41
C GLY A 37 0.38 8.13 -30.84
N SER A 38 -0.49 7.71 -29.93
CA SER A 38 -1.90 8.10 -29.96
C SER A 38 -2.15 9.07 -28.80
N PRO A 39 -2.50 10.35 -29.05
CA PRO A 39 -2.52 11.39 -28.01
C PRO A 39 -3.72 11.30 -27.07
N GLU A 40 -4.68 10.40 -27.31
CA GLU A 40 -5.98 10.48 -26.62
C GLU A 40 -6.14 9.51 -25.43
N HIS A 41 -5.27 8.51 -25.24
CA HIS A 41 -5.42 7.54 -24.14
C HIS A 41 -4.10 7.08 -23.47
N ALA A 42 -3.09 7.95 -23.39
CA ALA A 42 -1.91 7.70 -22.55
C ALA A 42 -2.21 7.99 -21.06
N GLN A 43 -3.07 7.19 -20.42
CA GLN A 43 -3.20 7.16 -18.95
C GLN A 43 -2.07 6.32 -18.31
N GLY A 44 -0.84 6.60 -18.72
CA GLY A 44 0.38 6.07 -18.13
C GLY A 44 1.35 7.24 -18.04
N GLY A 45 1.43 7.84 -16.86
CA GLY A 45 2.11 9.11 -16.59
C GLY A 45 3.62 9.05 -16.76
N TYR A 46 4.07 9.03 -18.01
CA TYR A 46 5.41 9.45 -18.40
C TYR A 46 5.23 10.56 -19.43
N GLY A 47 4.67 11.68 -18.96
CA GLY A 47 4.82 12.96 -19.62
C GLY A 47 6.29 13.38 -19.62
N ASP A 48 6.58 14.44 -20.37
CA ASP A 48 7.89 15.09 -20.39
C ASP A 48 8.43 15.26 -18.95
N GLN A 49 9.72 15.06 -18.73
CA GLN A 49 10.32 14.95 -17.38
C GLN A 49 10.11 16.22 -16.53
N GLU A 50 9.73 17.33 -17.14
CA GLU A 50 9.49 18.62 -16.51
C GLU A 50 8.09 18.77 -15.90
N ASP A 51 7.14 17.87 -16.21
CA ASP A 51 5.74 17.94 -15.75
C ASP A 51 5.37 16.86 -14.70
N PHE A 52 6.32 16.04 -14.24
CA PHE A 52 6.04 15.05 -13.20
C PHE A 52 5.99 15.70 -11.82
N ASP A 53 4.78 15.87 -11.26
CA ASP A 53 4.57 16.40 -9.92
C ASP A 53 5.00 15.36 -8.86
N TYR A 54 6.28 15.43 -8.49
CA TYR A 54 6.86 14.61 -7.44
C TYR A 54 6.18 14.83 -6.08
N ASP A 55 5.70 16.04 -5.79
CA ASP A 55 5.09 16.37 -4.50
C ASP A 55 3.70 15.72 -4.40
N GLU A 56 2.87 15.79 -5.45
CA GLU A 56 1.58 15.11 -5.52
C GLU A 56 1.73 13.58 -5.40
N PHE A 57 2.69 13.01 -6.13
CA PHE A 57 2.98 11.57 -6.08
C PHE A 57 3.40 11.13 -4.66
N MET A 58 4.29 11.90 -4.02
CA MET A 58 4.76 11.61 -2.67
C MET A 58 3.64 11.73 -1.63
N GLU A 59 2.75 12.71 -1.77
CA GLU A 59 1.60 12.86 -0.87
C GLU A 59 0.55 11.76 -1.08
N GLN A 60 0.32 11.31 -2.31
CA GLN A 60 -0.64 10.25 -2.59
C GLN A 60 -0.17 8.88 -2.08
N GLU A 61 1.11 8.54 -2.28
CA GLU A 61 1.67 7.23 -1.94
C GLU A 61 2.16 7.13 -0.50
N PHE A 62 2.82 8.18 0.00
CA PHE A 62 3.45 8.18 1.32
C PHE A 62 2.82 9.18 2.30
N GLY A 63 1.87 9.99 1.83
CA GLY A 63 1.15 10.91 2.70
C GLY A 63 0.38 10.17 3.78
N GLU A 64 0.41 10.74 4.98
CA GLU A 64 -0.23 10.19 6.16
C GLU A 64 -1.76 10.31 6.01
N LYS A 65 -2.40 9.32 5.36
CA LYS A 65 -3.87 9.21 5.27
C LYS A 65 -4.45 9.29 6.68
N ARG A 66 -5.06 10.43 6.99
CA ARG A 66 -5.42 10.83 8.34
C ARG A 66 -6.46 9.89 8.97
N SER A 67 -5.98 9.22 10.02
CA SER A 67 -6.51 9.29 11.39
C SER A 67 -7.85 8.64 11.74
N GLY A 68 -8.47 7.82 10.90
CA GLY A 68 -9.64 7.03 11.34
C GLY A 68 -9.29 6.04 12.47
N LEU A 69 -8.15 5.35 12.32
CA LEU A 69 -7.72 4.31 13.25
C LEU A 69 -7.17 4.88 14.57
N ARG A 70 -6.52 6.06 14.51
CA ARG A 70 -5.93 6.73 15.69
C ARG A 70 -7.01 7.14 16.70
N SER A 71 -8.22 7.45 16.26
CA SER A 71 -9.34 7.83 17.13
C SER A 71 -9.93 6.63 17.88
N VAL A 72 -10.16 5.51 17.19
CA VAL A 72 -10.65 4.26 17.80
C VAL A 72 -9.66 3.71 18.83
N TRP A 73 -8.37 3.71 18.49
CA TRP A 73 -7.32 3.25 19.41
C TRP A 73 -7.16 4.15 20.64
N ARG A 74 -7.37 5.47 20.49
CA ARG A 74 -7.42 6.39 21.64
C ARG A 74 -8.60 6.08 22.55
N ALA A 75 -9.79 5.84 22.00
CA ALA A 75 -10.96 5.47 22.80
C ALA A 75 -10.73 4.13 23.52
N ALA A 76 -10.19 3.12 22.83
CA ALA A 76 -9.84 1.84 23.43
C ALA A 76 -8.84 1.99 24.59
N ALA A 77 -7.78 2.79 24.42
CA ALA A 77 -6.79 3.06 25.46
C ALA A 77 -7.41 3.75 26.69
N ILE A 78 -8.29 4.73 26.48
CA ILE A 78 -8.99 5.42 27.58
C ILE A 78 -9.88 4.44 28.35
N VAL A 79 -10.67 3.61 27.65
CA VAL A 79 -11.53 2.61 28.29
C VAL A 79 -10.72 1.65 29.16
N LEU A 80 -9.58 1.15 28.65
CA LEU A 80 -8.70 0.24 29.38
C LEU A 80 -8.13 0.87 30.65
N ILE A 81 -7.67 2.13 30.55
CA ILE A 81 -7.17 2.89 31.69
C ILE A 81 -8.28 3.11 32.74
N VAL A 82 -9.49 3.48 32.31
CA VAL A 82 -10.63 3.65 33.22
C VAL A 82 -10.94 2.34 33.92
N VAL A 83 -11.02 1.21 33.23
CA VAL A 83 -11.28 -0.10 33.86
C VAL A 83 -10.22 -0.46 34.90
N MET A 84 -8.94 -0.16 34.64
CA MET A 84 -7.87 -0.40 35.62
C MET A 84 -7.92 0.56 36.82
N LEU A 85 -8.23 1.84 36.61
CA LEU A 85 -8.16 2.86 37.65
C LEU A 85 -9.45 2.99 38.46
N LEU A 86 -10.61 2.64 37.89
CA LEU A 86 -11.92 2.72 38.53
C LEU A 86 -12.01 1.94 39.86
N PRO A 87 -11.52 0.69 40.01
CA PRO A 87 -11.53 0.01 41.31
C PRO A 87 -10.65 0.73 42.35
N TRP A 88 -9.52 1.29 41.94
CA TRP A 88 -8.62 2.02 42.84
C TRP A 88 -9.24 3.35 43.29
N LEU A 89 -9.91 4.05 42.38
CA LEU A 89 -10.69 5.25 42.70
C LEU A 89 -11.86 4.94 43.64
N LEU A 90 -12.64 3.89 43.37
CA LEU A 90 -13.75 3.48 44.24
C LEU A 90 -13.29 3.11 45.66
N GLN A 91 -12.12 2.48 45.78
CA GLN A 91 -11.48 2.20 47.06
C GLN A 91 -11.05 3.48 47.79
N LEU A 92 -10.45 4.45 47.09
CA LEU A 92 -10.04 5.74 47.66
C LEU A 92 -11.22 6.61 48.08
N PHE A 93 -12.32 6.57 47.35
CA PHE A 93 -13.57 7.28 47.68
C PHE A 93 -14.42 6.56 48.74
N GLY A 94 -13.97 5.41 49.27
CA GLY A 94 -14.63 4.71 50.36
C GLY A 94 -16.00 4.12 50.02
N ILE A 95 -16.31 3.95 48.72
CA ILE A 95 -17.56 3.34 48.25
C ILE A 95 -17.34 1.83 48.20
N PHE A 96 -17.26 1.20 49.37
CA PHE A 96 -17.36 -0.25 49.49
C PHE A 96 -18.85 -0.63 49.45
N PRO A 97 -19.37 -1.31 48.41
CA PRO A 97 -20.50 -2.17 48.64
C PRO A 97 -19.97 -3.31 49.52
N GLU A 98 -20.52 -3.47 50.73
CA GLU A 98 -20.31 -4.66 51.53
C GLU A 98 -20.70 -5.87 50.67
N VAL A 99 -19.72 -6.52 50.04
CA VAL A 99 -19.93 -7.82 49.40
C VAL A 99 -20.09 -8.80 50.55
N LYS A 100 -21.33 -8.92 51.01
CA LYS A 100 -21.75 -9.85 52.04
C LYS A 100 -21.48 -11.25 51.50
N MET A 101 -20.49 -11.91 52.09
CA MET A 101 -20.21 -13.32 51.88
C MET A 101 -21.52 -14.10 52.05
N ILE A 102 -22.01 -14.70 50.96
CA ILE A 102 -23.17 -15.59 50.98
C ILE A 102 -22.65 -16.91 51.56
N PRO A 103 -23.10 -17.36 52.75
CA PRO A 103 -22.79 -18.70 53.21
C PRO A 103 -23.55 -19.69 52.33
N VAL A 104 -22.81 -20.65 51.77
CA VAL A 104 -23.36 -21.86 51.15
C VAL A 104 -23.44 -22.90 52.27
N GLU A 105 -24.63 -23.05 52.87
CA GLU A 105 -25.01 -24.27 53.60
C GLU A 105 -25.61 -25.29 52.62
#